data_AF-A0A532AY25-F1
#
_entry.id   AF-A0A532AY25-F1
#
_cell.length_a   1.000
_cell.length_b   1.000
_cell.length_c   1.000
_cell.angle_alpha   90.00
_cell.angle_beta   90.00
_cell.angle_gamma   90.00
#
_symmetry.space_group_name_H-M   'P 1'
#
loop_
_entity.id
_entity.type
_entity.pdbx_description
1 polymer ?
#
loop_
_entity_poly.entity_id
_entity_poly.type
_entity_poly.pdbx_seq_one_letter_code
_entity_poly.pdbx_strand_id
1 'polypeptide(L)'
;MTATVNPDTGRQRLRTALFLAVAMAATVGSALAFQYVGGYIPCKLCLEQRTPYYVGVPSMLLAVLASALHAPAWVSRGLLAIGGLLMLYGVYLGVYHSGVEWAWWPGPTDC
;
A
#
# COMPACT_ATOMS: atom_id res chain seq x y z
N MET A 1 8.24 7.51 35.04
CA MET A 1 7.19 7.04 34.10
C MET A 1 7.80 5.98 33.18
N THR A 2 7.92 4.76 33.68
CA THR A 2 8.31 3.59 32.90
C THR A 2 7.08 3.13 32.14
N ALA A 3 7.02 3.43 30.83
CA ALA A 3 5.98 2.91 29.97
C ALA A 3 6.11 1.38 29.94
N THR A 4 5.17 0.69 30.59
CA THR A 4 5.04 -0.77 30.48
C THR A 4 4.71 -1.08 29.02
N VAL A 5 5.69 -1.53 28.24
CA VAL A 5 5.47 -1.99 26.87
C VAL A 5 4.68 -3.29 26.96
N ASN A 6 3.37 -3.24 26.68
CA ASN A 6 2.56 -4.44 26.62
C ASN A 6 3.12 -5.35 25.49
N PRO A 7 3.54 -6.59 25.76
CA PRO A 7 4.02 -7.51 24.73
C PRO A 7 3.01 -7.73 23.58
N ASP A 8 1.72 -7.56 23.86
CA ASP A 8 0.65 -7.67 22.86
C ASP A 8 0.78 -6.62 21.75
N THR A 9 1.22 -5.40 22.09
CA THR A 9 1.36 -4.31 21.12
C THR A 9 2.43 -4.58 20.06
N GLY A 10 3.51 -5.28 20.40
CA GLY A 10 4.54 -5.67 19.43
C GLY A 10 4.04 -6.72 18.45
N ARG A 11 3.35 -7.73 18.97
CA ARG A 11 2.72 -8.80 18.18
C ARG A 11 1.62 -8.27 17.26
N GLN A 12 0.84 -7.30 17.72
CA GLN A 12 -0.17 -6.63 16.90
C GLN A 12 0.47 -5.89 15.71
N ARG A 13 1.50 -5.06 15.94
CA ARG A 13 2.20 -4.35 14.84
C ARG A 13 2.75 -5.29 13.79
N LEU A 14 3.37 -6.40 14.21
CA LEU A 14 3.87 -7.42 13.30
C LEU A 14 2.73 -8.04 12.46
N ARG A 15 1.62 -8.43 13.10
CA ARG A 15 0.45 -9.00 12.41
C ARG A 15 -0.16 -8.01 11.42
N THR A 16 -0.31 -6.75 11.82
CA THR A 16 -0.82 -5.69 10.94
C THR A 16 0.09 -5.48 9.74
N ALA A 17 1.40 -5.33 9.97
CA ALA A 17 2.37 -5.15 8.89
C ALA A 17 2.39 -6.34 7.93
N LEU A 18 2.32 -7.58 8.45
CA LEU A 18 2.28 -8.78 7.64
C LEU A 18 1.00 -8.87 6.81
N PHE A 19 -0.15 -8.62 7.44
CA PHE A 19 -1.43 -8.58 6.75
C PHE A 19 -1.42 -7.56 5.61
N LEU A 20 -0.95 -6.34 5.88
CA LEU A 20 -0.86 -5.29 4.87
C LEU A 20 0.11 -5.65 3.75
N ALA A 21 1.28 -6.22 4.07
CA ALA A 21 2.24 -6.66 3.06
C ALA A 21 1.61 -7.68 2.10
N VAL A 22 0.93 -8.70 2.64
CA VAL A 22 0.26 -9.74 1.84
C VAL A 22 -0.89 -9.15 1.03
N ALA A 23 -1.74 -8.32 1.65
CA ALA A 23 -2.88 -7.71 0.97
C ALA A 23 -2.43 -6.82 -0.20
N MET A 24 -1.43 -5.95 0.04
CA MET A 24 -0.90 -5.07 -1.00
C MET A 24 -0.23 -5.85 -2.14
N ALA A 25 0.53 -6.90 -1.80
CA ALA A 25 1.16 -7.78 -2.78
C ALA A 25 0.12 -8.54 -3.62
N ALA A 26 -0.95 -9.03 -2.99
CA ALA A 26 -2.05 -9.69 -3.67
C ALA A 26 -2.79 -8.72 -4.62
N THR A 27 -3.04 -7.49 -4.20
CA THR A 27 -3.71 -6.47 -5.03
C THR A 27 -2.90 -6.11 -6.28
N VAL A 28 -1.61 -5.81 -6.13
CA VAL A 28 -0.78 -5.49 -7.31
C VAL A 28 -0.50 -6.74 -8.14
N GLY A 29 -0.37 -7.91 -7.50
CA GLY A 29 -0.21 -9.19 -8.17
C GLY A 29 -1.40 -9.57 -9.04
N SER A 30 -2.63 -9.32 -8.59
CA SER A 30 -3.83 -9.54 -9.41
C SER A 30 -3.89 -8.60 -10.61
N ALA A 31 -3.54 -7.32 -10.44
CA ALA A 31 -3.45 -6.36 -11.54
C ALA A 31 -2.40 -6.78 -12.60
N LEU A 32 -1.25 -7.29 -12.16
CA LEU A 32 -0.20 -7.82 -13.04
C LEU A 32 -0.64 -9.10 -13.73
N ALA A 33 -1.36 -9.99 -13.03
CA ALA A 33 -1.93 -11.19 -13.61
C ALA A 33 -2.95 -10.84 -14.71
N PHE A 34 -3.84 -9.86 -14.48
CA PHE A 34 -4.75 -9.42 -15.54
C PHE A 34 -4.02 -8.84 -16.75
N GLN A 35 -2.93 -8.10 -16.56
CA GLN A 35 -2.16 -7.58 -17.68
C GLN A 35 -1.45 -8.70 -18.47
N TYR A 36 -0.67 -9.55 -17.80
CA TYR A 36 0.22 -10.48 -18.47
C TYR A 36 -0.41 -11.84 -18.77
N VAL A 37 -1.33 -12.30 -17.93
CA VAL A 37 -2.05 -13.58 -18.11
C VAL A 37 -3.40 -13.34 -18.79
N GLY A 38 -4.10 -12.27 -18.41
CA GLY A 38 -5.41 -11.92 -18.97
C GLY A 38 -5.37 -11.13 -20.28
N GLY A 39 -4.22 -10.55 -20.66
CA GLY A 39 -4.07 -9.75 -21.89
C GLY A 39 -4.74 -8.37 -21.86
N TYR A 40 -5.12 -7.87 -20.67
CA TYR A 40 -5.76 -6.56 -20.54
C TYR A 40 -4.74 -5.42 -20.71
N ILE A 41 -5.01 -4.51 -21.65
CA ILE A 41 -4.16 -3.34 -21.91
C ILE A 41 -4.39 -2.31 -20.81
N PRO A 42 -3.36 -1.89 -20.06
CA PRO A 42 -3.51 -0.90 -19.01
C PRO A 42 -3.58 0.52 -19.59
N CYS A 43 -4.47 1.36 -19.05
CA CYS A 43 -4.42 2.79 -19.28
C CYS A 43 -3.33 3.45 -18.41
N LYS A 44 -3.04 4.72 -18.66
CA LYS A 44 -2.07 5.51 -17.88
C LYS A 44 -2.40 5.54 -16.39
N LEU A 45 -3.65 5.84 -16.02
CA LEU A 45 -4.09 5.89 -14.62
C LEU A 45 -3.97 4.53 -13.92
N CYS A 46 -4.29 3.44 -14.61
CA CYS A 46 -4.08 2.08 -14.09
C CYS A 46 -2.62 1.84 -13.70
N LEU A 47 -1.66 2.38 -14.45
CA LEU A 47 -0.24 2.25 -14.12
C LEU A 47 0.14 3.14 -12.93
N GLU A 48 -0.39 4.36 -12.88
CA GLU A 48 -0.13 5.28 -11.76
C GLU A 48 -0.68 4.73 -10.43
N GLN A 49 -1.87 4.13 -10.45
CA GLN A 49 -2.48 3.47 -9.29
C GLN A 49 -1.69 2.28 -8.75
N ARG A 50 -0.73 1.72 -9.50
CA ARG A 50 0.15 0.65 -9.03
C ARG A 50 1.35 1.18 -8.24
N THR A 51 1.76 2.43 -8.50
CA THR A 51 2.93 3.02 -7.82
C THR A 51 2.83 3.00 -6.29
N PRO A 52 1.68 3.25 -5.64
CA PRO A 52 1.58 3.19 -4.19
C PRO A 52 1.77 1.77 -3.65
N TYR A 53 1.39 0.76 -4.43
CA TYR A 53 1.60 -0.65 -4.06
C TYR A 53 3.05 -1.08 -4.26
N TYR A 54 3.72 -0.62 -5.32
CA TYR A 54 5.15 -0.90 -5.53
C TYR A 54 6.05 -0.31 -4.44
N VAL A 55 5.67 0.84 -3.87
CA VAL A 55 6.38 1.43 -2.71
C VAL A 55 5.88 0.83 -1.40
N GLY A 56 4.58 0.57 -1.31
CA GLY A 56 3.92 0.12 -0.09
C GLY A 56 4.30 -1.30 0.32
N VAL A 57 4.42 -2.23 -0.64
CA VAL A 57 4.82 -3.62 -0.35
C VAL A 57 6.21 -3.68 0.31
N PRO A 58 7.30 -3.12 -0.27
CA PRO A 58 8.59 -3.03 0.41
C PRO A 58 8.51 -2.35 1.77
N SER A 59 7.74 -1.26 1.88
CA SER A 59 7.58 -0.52 3.14
C SER A 59 6.95 -1.37 4.24
N MET A 60 5.94 -2.20 3.91
CA MET A 60 5.32 -3.12 4.86
C MET A 60 6.22 -4.30 5.20
N LEU A 61 7.00 -4.81 4.24
CA LEU A 61 8.02 -5.83 4.53
C LEU A 61 9.10 -5.31 5.49
N LEU A 62 9.53 -4.06 5.33
CA LEU A 62 10.42 -3.40 6.28
C LEU A 62 9.75 -3.23 7.66
N ALA A 63 8.44 -2.97 7.71
CA ALA A 63 7.70 -2.87 8.96
C ALA A 63 7.60 -4.22 9.68
N VAL A 64 7.44 -5.32 8.92
CA VAL A 64 7.51 -6.70 9.43
C VAL A 64 8.89 -6.97 10.01
N LEU A 65 9.96 -6.68 9.26
CA LEU A 65 11.33 -6.90 9.70
C LEU A 65 11.66 -6.08 10.97
N ALA A 66 11.32 -4.79 10.98
CA ALA A 66 11.50 -3.93 12.13
C ALA A 66 10.75 -4.44 13.37
N SER A 67 9.52 -4.97 13.18
CA SER A 67 8.74 -5.52 14.28
C SER A 67 9.29 -6.87 14.77
N ALA A 68 9.74 -7.74 13.87
CA ALA A 68 10.30 -9.05 14.19
C ALA A 68 11.67 -8.95 14.89
N LEU A 69 12.50 -7.98 14.50
CA LEU A 69 13.80 -7.71 15.11
C LEU A 69 13.72 -6.84 16.37
N HIS A 70 12.51 -6.56 16.89
CA HIS A 70 12.29 -5.71 18.06
C HIS A 70 12.94 -4.32 17.95
N ALA A 71 12.96 -3.75 16.73
CA ALA A 71 13.41 -2.39 16.50
C ALA A 71 12.55 -1.37 17.27
N PRO A 72 13.03 -0.14 17.47
CA PRO A 72 12.29 0.88 18.20
C PRO A 72 10.85 1.05 17.67
N ALA A 73 9.88 1.16 18.58
CA ALA A 73 8.46 1.19 18.22
C ALA A 73 8.10 2.32 17.24
N TRP A 74 8.84 3.44 17.25
CA TRP A 74 8.63 4.55 16.33
C TRP A 74 8.95 4.19 14.87
N VAL A 75 9.87 3.26 14.61
CA VAL A 75 10.23 2.80 13.25
C VAL A 75 9.06 2.04 12.63
N SER A 76 8.56 1.00 13.32
CA SER A 76 7.40 0.23 12.84
C SER A 76 6.14 1.08 12.70
N ARG A 77 5.90 2.02 13.63
CA ARG A 77 4.79 2.98 13.54
C ARG A 77 4.94 3.94 12.36
N GLY A 78 6.15 4.45 12.12
CA GLY A 78 6.45 5.33 10.99
C GLY A 78 6.22 4.63 9.65
N LEU A 79 6.70 3.39 9.52
CA LEU A 79 6.48 2.59 8.31
C LEU A 79 4.99 2.29 8.09
N LEU A 80 4.25 1.93 9.14
CA LEU A 80 2.79 1.75 9.06
C LEU A 80 2.07 3.05 8.66
N ALA A 81 2.51 4.20 9.17
CA ALA A 81 1.96 5.50 8.80
C ALA A 81 2.22 5.83 7.33
N ILE A 82 3.44 5.55 6.82
CA ILE A 82 3.75 5.67 5.39
C ILE A 82 2.82 4.78 4.56
N GLY A 83 2.61 3.53 4.97
CA GLY A 83 1.65 2.63 4.30
C GLY A 83 0.22 3.19 4.28
N GLY A 84 -0.22 3.79 5.39
CA GLY A 84 -1.50 4.48 5.47
C GLY A 84 -1.61 5.67 4.51
N LEU A 85 -0.59 6.51 4.44
CA LEU A 85 -0.54 7.64 3.51
C LEU A 85 -0.56 7.20 2.04
N LEU A 86 0.15 6.11 1.71
CA LEU A 86 0.12 5.53 0.37
C LEU A 86 -1.27 5.00 0.00
N MET A 87 -2.02 4.43 0.95
CA MET A 87 -3.41 4.01 0.71
C MET A 87 -4.36 5.19 0.58
N LEU A 88 -4.18 6.26 1.34
CA LEU A 88 -4.95 7.49 1.13
C LEU A 88 -4.71 8.09 -0.26
N TYR A 89 -3.46 8.07 -0.72
CA TYR A 89 -3.13 8.47 -2.08
C TYR A 89 -3.75 7.53 -3.13
N GLY A 90 -3.76 6.21 -2.87
CA GLY A 90 -4.46 5.23 -3.69
C GLY A 90 -5.97 5.48 -3.78
N VAL A 91 -6.62 5.87 -2.66
CA VAL A 91 -8.04 6.28 -2.66
C VAL A 91 -8.25 7.52 -3.51
N TYR A 92 -7.40 8.54 -3.36
CA TYR A 92 -7.45 9.74 -4.19
C TYR A 92 -7.34 9.39 -5.69
N LEU A 93 -6.36 8.57 -6.08
CA LEU A 93 -6.22 8.12 -7.46
C LEU A 93 -7.40 7.26 -7.93
N GLY A 94 -7.98 6.45 -7.05
CA GLY A 94 -9.16 5.63 -7.32
C GLY A 94 -10.40 6.48 -7.62
N VAL A 95 -10.64 7.48 -6.78
CA VAL A 95 -11.69 8.49 -6.99
C VAL A 95 -11.43 9.21 -8.30
N TYR A 96 -10.22 9.75 -8.51
CA TYR A 96 -9.84 10.46 -9.74
C TYR A 96 -10.07 9.59 -10.98
N HIS A 97 -9.63 8.34 -10.99
CA HIS A 97 -9.83 7.45 -12.13
C HIS A 97 -11.31 7.21 -12.42
N SER A 98 -12.10 6.90 -11.39
CA SER A 98 -13.53 6.62 -11.56
C SER A 98 -14.27 7.85 -12.11
N GLY A 99 -13.94 9.06 -11.66
CA GLY A 99 -14.59 10.26 -12.22
C GLY A 99 -14.06 10.69 -13.58
N VAL A 100 -12.88 10.23 -14.03
CA VAL A 100 -12.50 10.36 -15.46
C VAL A 100 -13.43 9.49 -16.29
N GLU A 101 -13.66 8.24 -15.87
CA GLU A 101 -14.55 7.30 -16.57
C GLU A 101 -16.02 7.75 -16.55
N TRP A 102 -16.46 8.40 -15.47
CA TRP A 102 -17.79 9.00 -15.37
C TRP A 102 -17.89 10.40 -15.97
N ALA A 103 -16.83 10.88 -16.63
CA ALA A 103 -16.75 12.18 -17.28
C ALA A 103 -17.03 13.39 -16.34
N TRP A 104 -16.71 13.26 -15.05
CA TRP A 104 -16.77 14.36 -14.09
C TRP A 104 -15.63 15.36 -14.26
N TRP A 105 -14.48 14.90 -14.77
CA TRP A 105 -13.31 15.73 -15.05
C TRP A 105 -12.51 15.15 -16.22
N PRO A 106 -11.67 15.97 -16.88
CA PRO A 106 -10.82 15.50 -17.96
C PRO A 106 -9.76 14.50 -17.46
N GLY A 107 -9.46 13.50 -18.29
CA GLY A 107 -8.32 12.61 -18.10
C GLY A 107 -6.98 13.31 -18.39
N PRO A 108 -5.85 12.64 -18.13
CA PRO A 108 -4.53 13.18 -18.41
C PRO A 108 -4.38 13.48 -19.89
N THR A 109 -3.72 14.60 -20.18
CA THR A 109 -3.43 15.07 -21.55
C THR A 109 -2.14 14.47 -22.13
N ASP A 110 -1.44 13.67 -21.34
CA ASP A 110 -0.04 13.32 -21.56
C ASP A 110 0.08 11.99 -22.33
N CYS A 111 -0.98 11.60 -23.07
CA CYS A 111 -1.16 10.31 -23.72
C CYS A 111 -1.70 10.48 -25.14
#